data_AF-A0A5B7VRT6-F1
#
_entry.id   AF-A0A5B7VRT6-F1
#
_cell.length_a   1.000
_cell.length_b   1.000
_cell.length_c   1.000
_cell.angle_alpha   90.00
_cell.angle_beta   90.00
_cell.angle_gamma   90.00
#
_symmetry.space_group_name_H-M   'P 1'
#
loop_
_entity.id
_entity.type
_entity.pdbx_description
1 polymer ?
#
loop_
_entity_poly.entity_id
_entity_poly.type
_entity_poly.pdbx_seq_one_letter_code
_entity_poly.pdbx_strand_id
1 'polypeptide(L)'
;MFSVTAYREAQGIPAKPRPIQRTQRIPASHPVRPYKALLGLVPDQEVANLADAPMAIVKALRESFGLEPAAPLPESPKQTSIKDCPGPWIGYESLFGRMSTAKISRAVGVPFSVVEQRQAFLGVPPFQRVSRLARYEHLLGLVTNGVLAKLAGVSPSRVALFRKQKVSEREFS
;
A
#
# COMPACT_ATOMS: atom_id res chain seq x y z
N MET A 1 -29.42 -51.95 6.14
CA MET A 1 -28.68 -50.86 5.48
C MET A 1 -27.23 -50.95 5.89
N PHE A 2 -26.32 -51.26 4.98
CA PHE A 2 -24.88 -51.24 5.29
C PHE A 2 -24.39 -49.79 5.22
N SER A 3 -23.71 -49.31 6.26
CA SER A 3 -23.18 -47.95 6.26
C SER A 3 -22.02 -47.85 5.27
N VAL A 4 -21.87 -46.67 4.65
CA VAL A 4 -20.75 -46.36 3.76
C VAL A 4 -19.39 -46.53 4.47
N THR A 5 -19.34 -46.41 5.79
CA THR A 5 -18.13 -46.63 6.59
C THR A 5 -17.71 -48.11 6.59
N ALA A 6 -18.65 -49.04 6.83
CA ALA A 6 -18.37 -50.47 6.84
C ALA A 6 -17.93 -51.00 5.47
N TYR A 7 -18.49 -50.47 4.38
CA TYR A 7 -18.06 -50.80 3.03
C TYR A 7 -16.61 -50.36 2.74
N ARG A 8 -16.21 -49.16 3.19
CA ARG A 8 -14.85 -48.64 2.96
C ARG A 8 -13.80 -49.39 3.76
N GLU A 9 -14.13 -49.79 4.98
CA GLU A 9 -13.29 -50.64 5.84
C GLU A 9 -13.08 -52.02 5.20
N ALA A 10 -14.15 -52.65 4.69
CA ALA A 10 -14.06 -53.94 4.01
C ALA A 10 -13.21 -53.90 2.72
N GLN A 11 -13.18 -52.76 2.02
CA GLN A 11 -12.38 -52.55 0.81
C GLN A 11 -10.94 -52.08 1.12
N GLY A 12 -10.54 -52.03 2.40
CA GLY A 12 -9.20 -51.58 2.80
C GLY A 12 -8.90 -50.12 2.44
N ILE A 13 -9.93 -49.30 2.19
CA ILE A 13 -9.73 -47.91 1.80
C ILE A 13 -9.45 -47.10 3.07
N PRO A 14 -8.27 -46.46 3.20
CA PRO A 14 -7.95 -45.69 4.38
C PRO A 14 -8.94 -44.55 4.56
N ALA A 15 -9.35 -44.31 5.80
CA ALA A 15 -10.20 -43.18 6.14
C ALA A 15 -9.52 -41.88 5.68
N LYS A 16 -10.30 -40.96 5.11
CA LYS A 16 -9.79 -39.64 4.72
C LYS A 16 -9.13 -39.01 5.95
N PRO A 17 -7.84 -38.63 5.89
CA PRO A 17 -7.19 -38.00 7.04
C PRO A 17 -8.02 -36.79 7.45
N ARG A 18 -8.30 -36.68 8.76
CA ARG A 18 -8.99 -35.50 9.29
C ARG A 18 -8.15 -34.28 8.90
N PRO A 19 -8.78 -33.21 8.37
CA PRO A 19 -8.03 -32.01 8.09
C PRO A 19 -7.34 -31.56 9.38
N ILE A 20 -6.02 -31.35 9.31
CA ILE A 20 -5.22 -30.79 10.41
C ILE A 20 -5.94 -29.52 10.86
N GLN A 21 -6.24 -29.42 12.15
CA GLN A 21 -6.94 -28.24 12.68
C GLN A 21 -6.12 -27.00 12.34
N ARG A 22 -6.74 -26.05 11.64
CA ARG A 22 -6.08 -24.81 11.19
C ARG A 22 -5.60 -24.00 12.40
N THR A 23 -4.27 -24.05 12.57
CA THR A 23 -3.32 -23.03 13.02
C THR A 23 -3.93 -21.77 13.63
N GLN A 24 -3.65 -21.57 14.91
CA GLN A 24 -3.68 -20.33 15.72
C GLN A 24 -4.65 -19.24 15.25
N ARG A 25 -5.70 -18.98 16.04
CA ARG A 25 -6.67 -17.92 15.76
C ARG A 25 -6.35 -16.68 16.57
N ILE A 26 -6.31 -15.52 15.90
CA ILE A 26 -6.26 -14.24 16.60
C ILE A 26 -7.59 -14.04 17.36
N PRO A 27 -7.57 -13.75 18.67
CA PRO A 27 -8.77 -13.47 19.45
C PRO A 27 -9.64 -12.37 18.84
N ALA A 28 -10.96 -12.42 19.07
CA ALA A 28 -11.90 -11.47 18.47
C ALA A 28 -11.67 -10.02 18.91
N SER A 29 -11.22 -9.83 20.14
CA SER A 29 -10.92 -8.54 20.74
C SER A 29 -9.56 -7.94 20.31
N HIS A 30 -8.74 -8.68 19.56
CA HIS A 30 -7.37 -8.24 19.28
C HIS A 30 -7.34 -7.15 18.18
N PRO A 31 -6.63 -6.03 18.38
CA PRO A 31 -6.64 -4.88 17.46
C PRO A 31 -6.11 -5.20 16.05
N VAL A 32 -5.14 -6.12 15.96
CA VAL A 32 -4.54 -6.56 14.67
C VAL A 32 -5.45 -7.49 13.86
N ARG A 33 -6.52 -8.05 14.45
CA ARG A 33 -7.37 -9.05 13.78
C ARG A 33 -7.96 -8.60 12.44
N PRO A 34 -8.50 -7.37 12.28
CA PRO A 34 -9.00 -6.88 11.00
C PRO A 34 -7.93 -6.80 9.91
N TYR A 35 -6.67 -6.72 10.32
CA TYR A 35 -5.51 -6.50 9.45
C TYR A 35 -4.63 -7.75 9.32
N LYS A 36 -5.14 -8.93 9.73
CA LYS A 36 -4.44 -10.22 9.60
C LYS A 36 -3.89 -10.45 8.18
N ALA A 37 -4.65 -10.05 7.16
CA ALA A 37 -4.25 -10.20 5.76
C ALA A 37 -2.99 -9.41 5.38
N LEU A 38 -2.57 -8.41 6.17
CA LEU A 38 -1.38 -7.61 5.91
C LEU A 38 -0.11 -8.23 6.49
N LEU A 39 -0.23 -9.19 7.42
CA LEU A 39 0.93 -9.84 8.04
C LEU A 39 1.76 -10.56 6.98
N GLY A 40 3.05 -10.26 6.90
CA GLY A 40 3.97 -10.81 5.90
C GLY A 40 3.86 -10.19 4.50
N LEU A 41 2.83 -9.36 4.22
CA LEU A 41 2.72 -8.62 2.95
C LEU A 41 3.22 -7.17 3.09
N VAL A 42 3.12 -6.60 4.28
CA VAL A 42 3.46 -5.21 4.58
C VAL A 42 4.39 -5.20 5.81
N PRO A 43 5.34 -4.26 5.92
CA PRO A 43 6.18 -4.12 7.11
C PRO A 43 5.36 -4.02 8.40
N ASP A 44 5.82 -4.70 9.46
CA ASP A 44 5.14 -4.79 10.75
C ASP A 44 4.80 -3.41 11.34
N GLN A 45 5.64 -2.40 11.09
CA GLN A 45 5.43 -1.02 11.53
C GLN A 45 4.17 -0.37 10.93
N GLU A 46 3.87 -0.62 9.66
CA GLU A 46 2.69 -0.04 9.00
C GLU A 46 1.41 -0.68 9.57
N VAL A 47 1.45 -2.00 9.82
CA VAL A 47 0.34 -2.73 10.44
C VAL A 47 0.14 -2.28 11.89
N ALA A 48 1.23 -2.04 12.64
CA ALA A 48 1.21 -1.50 13.99
C ALA A 48 0.55 -0.11 14.03
N ASN A 49 0.98 0.80 13.15
CA ASN A 49 0.40 2.14 13.04
C ASN A 49 -1.10 2.10 12.68
N LEU A 50 -1.49 1.17 11.80
CA LEU A 50 -2.88 1.04 11.34
C LEU A 50 -3.78 0.42 12.43
N ALA A 51 -3.26 -0.57 13.16
CA ALA A 51 -3.97 -1.25 14.23
C ALA A 51 -3.95 -0.49 15.56
N ASP A 52 -3.19 0.60 15.66
CA ASP A 52 -2.87 1.29 16.91
C ASP A 52 -2.38 0.31 17.99
N ALA A 53 -1.41 -0.51 17.60
CA ALA A 53 -0.85 -1.58 18.42
C ALA A 53 0.68 -1.50 18.43
N PRO A 54 1.35 -1.92 19.51
CA PRO A 54 2.81 -1.92 19.54
C PRO A 54 3.39 -2.91 18.52
N MET A 55 4.45 -2.48 17.82
CA MET A 55 5.14 -3.28 16.78
C MET A 55 5.56 -4.67 17.29
N ALA A 56 5.97 -4.78 18.55
CA ALA A 56 6.37 -6.05 19.16
C ALA A 56 5.24 -7.11 19.13
N ILE A 57 3.99 -6.70 19.32
CA ILE A 57 2.83 -7.61 19.26
C ILE A 57 2.58 -8.07 17.83
N VAL A 58 2.67 -7.16 16.85
CA VAL A 58 2.51 -7.50 15.43
C VAL A 58 3.60 -8.47 14.98
N LYS A 59 4.85 -8.22 15.40
CA LYS A 59 6.00 -9.09 15.13
C LYS A 59 5.80 -10.48 15.72
N ALA A 60 5.44 -10.58 17.00
CA ALA A 60 5.16 -11.86 17.65
C ALA A 60 4.01 -12.62 16.99
N LEU A 61 2.95 -11.90 16.56
CA LEU A 61 1.87 -12.50 15.79
C LEU A 61 2.36 -13.04 14.45
N ARG A 62 3.09 -12.24 13.66
CA ARG A 62 3.66 -12.66 12.38
C ARG A 62 4.49 -13.94 12.55
N GLU A 63 5.36 -13.97 13.56
CA GLU A 63 6.22 -15.12 13.88
C GLU A 63 5.40 -16.33 14.35
N SER A 64 4.36 -16.14 15.15
CA SER A 64 3.45 -17.21 15.57
C SER A 64 2.72 -17.88 14.40
N PHE A 65 2.45 -17.10 13.33
CA PHE A 65 1.90 -17.59 12.08
C PHE A 65 2.95 -18.19 11.13
N GLY A 66 4.24 -18.17 11.49
CA GLY A 66 5.33 -18.67 10.65
C GLY A 66 5.54 -17.86 9.38
N LEU A 67 5.24 -16.55 9.41
CA LEU A 67 5.35 -15.66 8.26
C LEU A 67 6.69 -14.92 8.28
N GLU A 68 7.34 -14.85 7.12
CA GLU A 68 8.57 -14.08 6.96
C GLU A 68 8.31 -12.56 6.98
N PRO A 69 9.31 -11.74 7.36
CA PRO A 69 9.21 -10.29 7.26
C PRO A 69 8.94 -9.84 5.82
N ALA A 70 8.04 -8.88 5.65
CA ALA A 70 7.76 -8.30 4.35
C ALA A 70 8.98 -7.49 3.82
N ALA A 71 9.13 -7.46 2.50
CA ALA A 71 10.09 -6.57 1.85
C ALA A 71 9.80 -5.10 2.20
N PRO A 72 10.83 -4.25 2.30
CA PRO A 72 10.64 -2.83 2.53
C PRO A 72 9.81 -2.22 1.39
N LEU A 73 8.81 -1.41 1.75
CA LEU A 73 7.97 -0.73 0.78
C LEU A 73 8.80 0.29 -0.02
N PRO A 74 8.47 0.49 -1.30
CA PRO A 74 9.14 1.52 -2.10
C PRO A 74 8.98 2.89 -1.42
N GLU A 75 10.08 3.66 -1.39
CA GLU A 75 10.03 5.02 -0.86
C GLU A 75 9.09 5.85 -1.73
N SER A 76 8.22 6.62 -1.07
CA SER A 76 7.49 7.67 -1.79
C SER A 76 8.49 8.75 -2.21
N PRO A 77 8.36 9.34 -3.40
CA PRO A 77 9.25 10.41 -3.83
C PRO A 77 9.18 11.55 -2.80
N LYS A 78 10.25 11.71 -2.02
CA LYS A 78 10.38 12.80 -1.05
C LYS A 78 10.54 14.08 -1.83
N GLN A 79 9.55 14.96 -1.72
CA GLN A 79 9.63 16.29 -2.32
C GLN A 79 10.73 17.07 -1.59
N THR A 80 11.77 17.45 -2.32
CA THR A 80 12.79 18.35 -1.81
C THR A 80 12.15 19.71 -1.55
N SER A 81 12.03 20.08 -0.27
CA SER A 81 11.58 21.42 0.11
C SER A 81 12.73 22.39 -0.14
N ILE A 82 12.65 23.13 -1.24
CA ILE A 82 13.65 24.14 -1.58
C ILE A 82 13.25 25.45 -0.90
N LYS A 83 14.23 26.13 -0.31
CA LYS A 83 13.99 27.45 0.28
C LYS A 83 13.85 28.47 -0.84
N ASP A 84 12.93 29.41 -0.66
CA ASP A 84 12.78 30.53 -1.58
C ASP A 84 14.03 31.39 -1.55
N CYS A 85 14.53 31.73 -2.75
CA CYS A 85 15.65 32.66 -2.90
C CYS A 85 15.09 34.05 -3.17
N PRO A 86 15.61 35.12 -2.56
CA PRO A 86 15.18 36.48 -2.87
C PRO A 86 15.80 36.95 -4.20
N GLY A 87 14.97 37.47 -5.12
CA GLY A 87 15.43 38.11 -6.35
C GLY A 87 14.28 38.55 -7.29
N PRO A 88 14.55 39.38 -8.31
CA PRO A 88 13.54 39.74 -9.31
C PRO A 88 13.11 38.49 -10.08
N TRP A 89 11.80 38.21 -10.12
CA TRP A 89 11.21 37.01 -10.76
C TRP A 89 11.51 35.66 -10.06
N ILE A 90 11.82 35.71 -8.77
CA ILE A 90 12.33 34.60 -7.93
C ILE A 90 11.62 34.67 -6.56
N GLY A 91 11.37 33.53 -5.90
CA GLY A 91 10.65 33.46 -4.61
C GLY A 91 9.47 32.49 -4.58
N TYR A 92 9.43 31.54 -5.52
CA TYR A 92 8.39 30.50 -5.60
C TYR A 92 8.98 29.09 -5.69
N GLU A 93 10.30 28.95 -5.48
CA GLU A 93 11.02 27.69 -5.47
C GLU A 93 10.46 26.68 -4.47
N SER A 94 9.90 27.17 -3.35
CA SER A 94 9.20 26.35 -2.35
C SER A 94 7.93 25.68 -2.87
N LEU A 95 7.39 26.15 -4.01
CA LEU A 95 6.27 25.52 -4.70
C LEU A 95 6.70 24.36 -5.59
N PHE A 96 7.99 24.25 -5.92
CA PHE A 96 8.50 23.11 -6.67
C PHE A 96 8.29 21.82 -5.88
N GLY A 97 7.87 20.78 -6.58
CA GLY A 97 7.45 19.52 -5.96
C GLY A 97 6.10 19.56 -5.25
N ARG A 98 5.49 20.72 -4.94
CA ARG A 98 4.13 20.80 -4.36
C ARG A 98 3.04 20.96 -5.41
N MET A 99 3.36 21.67 -6.49
CA MET A 99 2.44 22.01 -7.56
C MET A 99 3.04 21.76 -8.94
N SER A 100 2.17 21.47 -9.91
CA SER A 100 2.56 21.44 -11.33
C SER A 100 3.02 22.82 -11.79
N THR A 101 3.98 22.87 -12.71
CA THR A 101 4.48 24.08 -13.38
C THR A 101 3.36 24.99 -13.88
N ALA A 102 2.34 24.42 -14.54
CA ALA A 102 1.18 25.16 -15.02
C ALA A 102 0.38 25.85 -13.90
N LYS A 103 0.34 25.25 -12.70
CA LYS A 103 -0.36 25.82 -11.54
C LYS A 103 0.48 26.92 -10.88
N ILE A 104 1.79 26.72 -10.81
CA ILE A 104 2.75 27.74 -10.33
C ILE A 104 2.68 28.97 -11.23
N SER A 105 2.74 28.78 -12.54
CA SER A 105 2.65 29.86 -13.54
C SER A 105 1.41 30.72 -13.34
N ARG A 106 0.23 30.08 -13.18
CA ARG A 106 -1.04 30.79 -12.94
C ARG A 106 -1.11 31.47 -11.56
N ALA A 107 -0.53 30.86 -10.53
CA ALA A 107 -0.58 31.39 -9.17
C ALA A 107 0.35 32.59 -8.96
N VAL A 108 1.54 32.57 -9.58
CA VAL A 108 2.57 33.60 -9.41
C VAL A 108 2.51 34.66 -10.53
N GLY A 109 1.90 34.36 -11.67
CA GLY A 109 1.86 35.26 -12.83
C GLY A 109 3.12 35.21 -13.69
N VAL A 110 3.90 34.13 -13.59
CA VAL A 110 5.15 33.93 -14.35
C VAL A 110 4.89 33.01 -15.55
N PRO A 111 5.47 33.25 -16.73
CA PRO A 111 5.31 32.37 -17.88
C PRO A 111 5.75 30.94 -17.59
N PHE A 112 5.02 29.97 -18.12
CA PHE A 112 5.30 28.54 -17.94
C PHE A 112 6.74 28.15 -18.27
N SER A 113 7.28 28.67 -19.38
CA SER A 113 8.65 28.41 -19.83
C SER A 113 9.71 28.90 -18.84
N VAL A 114 9.47 30.03 -18.18
CA VAL A 114 10.38 30.58 -17.16
C VAL A 114 10.43 29.68 -15.94
N VAL A 115 9.28 29.12 -15.53
CA VAL A 115 9.20 28.15 -14.42
C VAL A 115 9.97 26.88 -14.76
N GLU A 116 9.82 26.34 -15.97
CA GLU A 116 10.56 25.15 -16.41
C GLU A 116 12.06 25.38 -16.50
N GLN A 117 12.49 26.50 -17.09
CA GLN A 117 13.91 26.87 -17.15
C GLN A 117 14.50 26.99 -15.75
N ARG A 118 13.75 27.57 -14.80
CA ARG A 118 14.19 27.69 -13.41
C ARG A 118 14.29 26.33 -12.71
N GLN A 119 13.32 25.43 -12.93
CA GLN A 119 13.38 24.06 -12.41
C GLN A 119 14.58 23.30 -12.98
N ALA A 120 14.82 23.41 -14.29
CA ALA A 120 15.97 22.79 -14.95
C ALA A 120 17.29 23.35 -14.43
N PHE A 121 17.40 24.67 -14.26
CA PHE A 121 18.58 25.34 -13.70
C PHE A 121 18.90 24.87 -12.28
N LEU A 122 17.88 24.64 -11.46
CA LEU A 122 18.04 24.15 -10.09
C LEU A 122 18.11 22.61 -9.99
N GLY A 123 18.04 21.89 -11.11
CA GLY A 123 18.06 20.42 -11.13
C GLY A 123 16.86 19.77 -10.44
N VAL A 124 15.72 20.46 -10.38
CA VAL A 124 14.53 19.99 -9.67
C VAL A 124 13.63 19.24 -10.63
N PRO A 125 13.28 17.96 -10.35
CA PRO A 125 12.37 17.23 -11.21
C PRO A 125 10.99 17.89 -11.19
N PRO A 126 10.26 17.84 -12.32
CA PRO A 126 8.90 18.37 -12.39
C PRO A 126 8.00 17.64 -11.39
N PHE A 127 6.95 18.32 -10.93
CA PHE A 127 6.00 17.74 -10.00
C PHE A 127 5.35 16.48 -10.57
N GLN A 128 5.58 15.35 -9.91
CA GLN A 128 4.95 14.08 -10.24
C GLN A 128 3.76 13.81 -9.32
N ARG A 129 2.57 13.74 -9.90
CA ARG A 129 1.36 13.36 -9.19
C ARG A 129 1.29 11.83 -9.07
N VAL A 130 1.95 11.28 -8.05
CA VAL A 130 1.84 9.85 -7.74
C VAL A 130 0.62 9.57 -6.85
N SER A 131 -0.09 8.48 -7.13
CA SER A 131 -1.16 8.01 -6.26
C SER A 131 -0.55 7.47 -4.96
N ARG A 132 -1.13 7.78 -3.79
CA ARG A 132 -0.76 7.15 -2.51
C ARG A 132 -0.85 5.62 -2.57
N LEU A 133 -1.71 5.09 -3.44
CA LEU A 133 -1.89 3.66 -3.65
C LEU A 133 -0.77 3.01 -4.46
N ALA A 134 0.05 3.78 -5.18
CA ALA A 134 1.16 3.24 -5.97
C ALA A 134 2.17 2.47 -5.09
N ARG A 135 2.41 2.93 -3.86
CA ARG A 135 3.26 2.23 -2.88
C ARG A 135 2.75 0.82 -2.51
N TYR A 136 1.45 0.59 -2.67
CA TYR A 136 0.76 -0.63 -2.28
C TYR A 136 0.20 -1.40 -3.48
N GLU A 137 0.76 -1.19 -4.67
CA GLU A 137 0.28 -1.83 -5.90
C GLU A 137 0.33 -3.37 -5.82
N HIS A 138 1.33 -3.92 -5.12
CA HIS A 138 1.48 -5.36 -4.87
C HIS A 138 0.35 -5.96 -4.01
N LEU A 139 -0.45 -5.14 -3.30
CA LEU A 139 -1.59 -5.60 -2.49
C LEU A 139 -2.91 -5.63 -3.29
N LEU A 140 -2.92 -5.13 -4.52
CA LEU A 140 -4.11 -5.15 -5.36
C LEU A 140 -4.49 -6.60 -5.69
N GLY A 141 -5.73 -6.98 -5.36
CA GLY A 141 -6.23 -8.34 -5.53
C GLY A 141 -5.98 -9.28 -4.35
N LEU A 142 -4.98 -8.99 -3.50
CA LEU A 142 -4.68 -9.79 -2.30
C LEU A 142 -5.52 -9.40 -1.09
N VAL A 143 -5.79 -8.10 -0.95
CA VAL A 143 -6.43 -7.52 0.24
C VAL A 143 -7.75 -6.84 -0.14
N THR A 144 -8.68 -6.70 0.81
CA THR A 144 -9.94 -5.99 0.56
C THR A 144 -9.71 -4.49 0.35
N ASN A 145 -10.60 -3.84 -0.41
CA ASN A 145 -10.51 -2.39 -0.66
C ASN A 145 -10.53 -1.57 0.63
N GLY A 146 -11.32 -1.99 1.63
CA GLY A 146 -11.44 -1.27 2.91
C GLY A 146 -10.15 -1.28 3.72
N VAL A 147 -9.46 -2.44 3.78
CA VAL A 147 -8.18 -2.55 4.49
C VAL A 147 -7.09 -1.76 3.76
N LEU A 148 -7.02 -1.89 2.43
CA LEU A 148 -6.06 -1.15 1.62
C LEU A 148 -6.28 0.37 1.67
N ALA A 149 -7.55 0.81 1.73
CA ALA A 149 -7.94 2.20 1.89
C ALA A 149 -7.44 2.79 3.21
N LYS A 150 -7.61 2.06 4.32
CA LYS A 150 -7.09 2.46 5.63
C LYS A 150 -5.57 2.56 5.63
N LEU A 151 -4.89 1.56 5.04
CA LEU A 151 -3.42 1.53 4.96
C LEU A 151 -2.86 2.71 4.14
N ALA A 152 -3.50 3.06 3.03
CA ALA A 152 -3.06 4.15 2.18
C ALA A 152 -3.60 5.54 2.57
N GLY A 153 -4.51 5.62 3.56
CA GLY A 153 -5.17 6.85 3.97
C GLY A 153 -6.01 7.48 2.85
N VAL A 154 -6.79 6.67 2.13
CA VAL A 154 -7.67 7.08 1.02
C VAL A 154 -9.06 6.44 1.16
N SER A 155 -10.03 6.85 0.35
CA SER A 155 -11.36 6.23 0.35
C SER A 155 -11.38 4.86 -0.35
N PRO A 156 -12.24 3.91 0.07
CA PRO A 156 -12.41 2.62 -0.61
C PRO A 156 -12.79 2.76 -2.09
N SER A 157 -13.61 3.76 -2.43
CA SER A 157 -13.97 4.06 -3.82
C SER A 157 -12.76 4.47 -4.67
N ARG A 158 -11.80 5.20 -4.08
CA ARG A 158 -10.53 5.55 -4.75
C ARG A 158 -9.70 4.31 -5.06
N VAL A 159 -9.69 3.32 -4.15
CA VAL A 159 -9.02 2.03 -4.38
C VAL A 159 -9.67 1.27 -5.53
N ALA A 160 -11.01 1.24 -5.58
CA ALA A 160 -11.74 0.58 -6.67
C ALA A 160 -11.43 1.22 -8.04
N LEU A 161 -11.39 2.55 -8.12
CA LEU A 161 -10.99 3.26 -9.34
C LEU A 161 -9.55 2.95 -9.74
N PHE A 162 -8.63 2.97 -8.78
CA PHE A 162 -7.22 2.65 -9.03
C PHE A 162 -7.03 1.22 -9.54
N ARG A 163 -7.80 0.25 -9.00
CA ARG A 163 -7.81 -1.13 -9.52
C ARG A 163 -8.24 -1.19 -10.98
N LYS A 164 -9.34 -0.53 -11.35
CA LYS A 164 -9.82 -0.51 -12.74
C LYS A 164 -8.76 0.06 -13.69
N GLN A 165 -8.14 1.17 -13.29
CA GLN A 165 -7.07 1.79 -14.06
C GLN A 165 -5.87 0.84 -14.25
N LYS A 166 -5.45 0.14 -13.19
CA LYS A 166 -4.34 -0.83 -13.27
C LYS A 166 -4.66 -2.09 -14.07
N VAL A 167 -5.92 -2.53 -14.09
CA VAL A 167 -6.36 -3.62 -14.97
C VAL A 167 -6.27 -3.17 -16.42
N SER A 168 -6.81 -1.99 -16.77
CA SER A 168 -6.70 -1.49 -18.14
C SER A 168 -5.24 -1.29 -18.58
N GLU A 169 -4.37 -0.75 -17.72
CA GLU A 169 -2.94 -0.57 -18.06
C GLU A 169 -2.25 -1.91 -18.40
N ARG A 170 -2.69 -3.04 -17.82
CA ARG A 170 -2.14 -4.38 -18.11
C ARG A 170 -2.72 -5.03 -19.36
N GLU A 171 -3.96 -4.69 -19.74
CA GLU A 171 -4.59 -5.22 -20.95
C GLU A 171 -4.04 -4.57 -22.23
N PHE A 172 -3.46 -3.37 -22.12
CA PHE A 172 -2.90 -2.60 -23.23
C PHE A 172 -1.36 -2.67 -23.33
N SER A 173 -0.70 -3.50 -22.51
CA SER A 173 0.76 -3.62 -22.44
C SER A 173 1.23 -5.03 -22.73
#